data_AF-A0A7S0HNY9-F1
#
_entry.id   AF-A0A7S0HNY9-F1
#
_cell.length_a   1.000
_cell.length_b   1.000
_cell.length_c   1.000
_cell.angle_alpha   90.00
_cell.angle_beta   90.00
_cell.angle_gamma   90.00
#
_symmetry.space_group_name_H-M   'P 1'
#
loop_
_entity.id
_entity.type
_entity.pdbx_description
1 polymer ?
#
loop_
_entity_poly.entity_id
_entity_poly.type
_entity_poly.pdbx_seq_one_letter_code
_entity_poly.pdbx_strand_id
1 'polypeptide(L)'
;SCGSSSVSTCPECRSAIEGRTQLFGPLCALEQIIRKDGALGSISESLRSRRSKKEVEELGEKLREQQETSRQKDAEMQGLKGRLLLMSQELTSLQAETNELRTRTRRREEAMREDLRVANEAIERSIDDIEKVMKEGLVKVAGESVTTARGRGDVQLILSCMRSLPTCAHIAHAGVDYLKFLACKEEKRRLILAAGGLDVLATAIKIFWQDPMLVRSACMAMASASQDEEGDILAVDPESVATMLETIQAGLKSATIPMLDVLWNLSALDRNREIIAEAGGIKAILEGMRHLQENATVQVKGMQAVRRLIADSRDFQIQLVACKGDDVIIQNLVSHRSNESLLEESCSLLRIIAWVPNDRSEMVISVVIGCMREWLWLSRPSIQLHCCGFLHAAASFLKNIPIIVL
;
A
#
# COMPACT_ATOMS: atom_id res chain seq x y z
N SER A 1 -46.99 12.02 13.28
CA SER A 1 -47.42 12.91 12.19
C SER A 1 -48.92 12.81 12.01
N CYS A 2 -49.63 13.62 12.79
CA CYS A 2 -50.90 14.31 12.50
C CYS A 2 -51.63 14.49 13.84
N GLY A 3 -51.70 15.74 14.29
CA GLY A 3 -52.57 16.18 15.36
C GLY A 3 -53.80 16.86 14.77
N SER A 4 -54.89 16.80 15.53
CA SER A 4 -56.19 17.46 15.38
C SER A 4 -57.30 16.72 14.60
N SER A 5 -58.33 16.35 15.38
CA SER A 5 -59.77 16.53 15.14
C SER A 5 -60.31 16.35 13.72
N SER A 6 -60.74 15.12 13.41
CA SER A 6 -62.00 14.74 12.75
C SER A 6 -61.79 13.42 12.00
N VAL A 7 -62.53 12.38 12.40
CA VAL A 7 -62.38 11.00 11.89
C VAL A 7 -63.02 10.83 10.49
N SER A 8 -63.39 11.92 9.82
CA SER A 8 -64.21 11.88 8.59
C SER A 8 -63.44 11.81 7.27
N THR A 9 -62.11 11.74 7.26
CA THR A 9 -61.34 11.77 5.99
C THR A 9 -60.18 10.76 5.87
N CYS A 10 -60.15 9.68 6.66
CA CYS A 10 -59.17 8.60 6.47
C CYS A 10 -59.75 7.43 5.62
N PRO A 11 -59.17 7.09 4.45
CA PRO A 11 -59.67 6.03 3.57
C PRO A 11 -59.65 4.62 4.19
N GLU A 12 -58.73 4.37 5.13
CA GLU A 12 -58.57 3.04 5.75
C GLU A 12 -59.69 2.72 6.77
N CYS A 13 -60.32 3.75 7.35
CA CYS A 13 -61.45 3.60 8.28
C CYS A 13 -62.81 3.40 7.58
N ARG A 14 -62.89 3.66 6.27
CA ARG A 14 -64.12 3.55 5.47
C ARG A 14 -64.50 2.09 5.17
N SER A 15 -63.53 1.18 5.15
CA SER A 15 -63.76 -0.26 4.90
C SER A 15 -64.41 -1.01 6.08
N ALA A 16 -64.38 -0.44 7.29
CA ALA A 16 -64.92 -1.08 8.49
C ALA A 16 -66.44 -0.84 8.70
N ILE A 17 -67.05 0.10 7.96
CA ILE A 17 -68.48 0.46 8.09
C ILE A 17 -69.34 -0.22 7.01
N GLU A 18 -68.77 -0.60 5.87
CA GLU A 18 -69.49 -1.24 4.75
C GLU A 18 -69.72 -2.76 4.89
N GLY A 19 -69.19 -3.40 5.94
CA GLY A 19 -69.41 -4.83 6.22
C GLY A 19 -70.62 -5.16 7.10
N ARG A 20 -71.37 -4.16 7.59
CA ARG A 20 -72.47 -4.37 8.57
C ARG A 20 -73.89 -4.20 8.02
N THR A 21 -74.06 -4.01 6.70
CA THR A 21 -75.35 -3.71 6.04
C THR A 21 -75.90 -4.82 5.13
N GLN A 22 -75.66 -6.10 5.44
CA GLN A 22 -76.17 -7.23 4.61
C GLN A 22 -76.93 -8.35 5.35
N LEU A 23 -77.48 -8.12 6.55
CA LEU A 23 -78.25 -9.17 7.27
C LEU A 23 -79.63 -8.76 7.79
N PHE A 24 -80.19 -7.63 7.34
CA PHE A 24 -81.59 -7.26 7.60
C PHE A 24 -82.44 -7.24 6.32
N GLY A 25 -82.70 -8.43 5.79
CA GLY A 25 -83.67 -8.65 4.71
C GLY A 25 -84.22 -10.06 4.86
N PRO A 26 -85.15 -10.28 5.81
CA PRO A 26 -86.57 -10.37 5.41
C PRO A 26 -87.56 -10.03 6.54
N LEU A 27 -87.47 -8.85 7.18
CA LEU A 27 -88.47 -8.39 8.18
C LEU A 27 -89.55 -7.45 7.61
N CYS A 28 -89.55 -7.20 6.29
CA CYS A 28 -90.46 -6.25 5.62
C CYS A 28 -91.61 -6.90 4.83
N ALA A 29 -91.84 -8.21 4.95
CA ALA A 29 -92.84 -8.93 4.14
C ALA A 29 -94.01 -9.55 4.93
N LEU A 30 -94.07 -9.40 6.26
CA LEU A 30 -95.11 -10.01 7.11
C LEU A 30 -96.01 -9.01 7.84
N GLU A 31 -95.90 -7.72 7.52
CA GLU A 31 -96.74 -6.64 8.11
C GLU A 31 -97.92 -6.21 7.20
N GLN A 32 -98.12 -6.85 6.03
CA GLN A 32 -99.16 -6.47 5.06
C GLN A 32 -100.33 -7.46 4.88
N ILE A 33 -100.46 -8.52 5.70
CA ILE A 33 -101.58 -9.48 5.57
C ILE A 33 -102.44 -9.57 6.85
N ILE A 34 -102.49 -8.50 7.68
CA ILE A 34 -103.32 -8.46 8.90
C ILE A 34 -104.48 -7.43 8.82
N ARG A 35 -104.66 -6.69 7.72
CA ARG A 35 -105.79 -5.74 7.61
C ARG A 35 -106.42 -5.68 6.21
N LYS A 36 -107.32 -6.62 5.92
CA LYS A 36 -108.63 -6.42 5.26
C LYS A 36 -109.19 -7.77 4.77
N ASP A 37 -110.50 -7.90 4.93
CA ASP A 37 -111.42 -8.99 4.50
C ASP A 37 -111.84 -9.89 5.67
N GLY A 38 -112.94 -9.64 6.39
CA GLY A 38 -114.10 -8.80 6.07
C GLY A 38 -115.20 -9.58 5.35
N ALA A 39 -116.01 -10.30 6.14
CA ALA A 39 -117.36 -10.78 5.87
C ALA A 39 -117.58 -12.05 5.02
N LEU A 40 -118.64 -12.77 5.43
CA LEU A 40 -119.25 -14.00 4.91
C LEU A 40 -118.52 -15.28 5.36
N GLY A 41 -119.04 -16.09 6.28
CA GLY A 41 -120.43 -16.44 6.49
C GLY A 41 -120.75 -17.77 5.82
N SER A 42 -120.28 -18.85 6.46
CA SER A 42 -120.75 -20.23 6.35
C SER A 42 -120.45 -21.05 5.07
N ILE A 43 -120.09 -22.31 5.36
CA ILE A 43 -120.15 -23.53 4.53
C ILE A 43 -118.81 -23.99 3.90
N SER A 44 -118.43 -25.18 4.35
CA SER A 44 -117.41 -26.11 3.83
C SER A 44 -115.97 -26.04 4.38
N GLU A 45 -115.88 -26.05 5.71
CA GLU A 45 -114.91 -26.92 6.40
C GLU A 45 -114.96 -28.34 5.81
N SER A 46 -113.94 -28.78 5.08
CA SER A 46 -113.49 -30.17 5.22
C SER A 46 -112.23 -30.55 4.43
N LEU A 47 -111.92 -29.94 3.28
CA LEU A 47 -110.92 -30.57 2.39
C LEU A 47 -109.71 -29.72 1.97
N ARG A 48 -109.73 -28.39 2.10
CA ARG A 48 -108.51 -27.55 1.92
C ARG A 48 -107.75 -27.27 3.22
N SER A 49 -108.41 -27.37 4.38
CA SER A 49 -107.77 -27.17 5.70
C SER A 49 -106.82 -28.30 6.09
N ARG A 50 -107.04 -29.54 5.62
CA ARG A 50 -106.24 -30.70 6.07
C ARG A 50 -104.88 -30.85 5.38
N ARG A 51 -104.75 -30.51 4.09
CA ARG A 51 -103.44 -30.51 3.40
C ARG A 51 -102.56 -29.35 3.87
N SER A 52 -103.12 -28.14 3.98
CA SER A 52 -102.38 -27.00 4.52
C SER A 52 -102.11 -27.10 6.03
N LYS A 53 -103.01 -27.66 6.86
CA LYS A 53 -102.70 -27.90 8.29
C LYS A 53 -101.62 -28.93 8.49
N LYS A 54 -101.64 -30.07 7.78
CA LYS A 54 -100.58 -31.09 7.92
C LYS A 54 -99.23 -30.55 7.47
N GLU A 55 -99.16 -29.88 6.31
CA GLU A 55 -97.91 -29.26 5.84
C GLU A 55 -97.43 -28.15 6.78
N VAL A 56 -98.33 -27.34 7.35
CA VAL A 56 -97.99 -26.30 8.34
C VAL A 56 -97.57 -26.88 9.70
N GLU A 57 -98.17 -27.97 10.16
CA GLU A 57 -97.75 -28.68 11.38
C GLU A 57 -96.38 -29.35 11.18
N GLU A 58 -96.16 -29.99 10.04
CA GLU A 58 -94.88 -30.67 9.70
C GLU A 58 -93.75 -29.66 9.48
N LEU A 59 -94.02 -28.51 8.83
CA LEU A 59 -93.10 -27.38 8.76
C LEU A 59 -92.91 -26.72 10.12
N GLY A 60 -93.94 -26.67 10.97
CA GLY A 60 -93.86 -26.14 12.33
C GLY A 60 -93.05 -27.02 13.29
N GLU A 61 -93.08 -28.33 13.11
CA GLU A 61 -92.20 -29.27 13.83
C GLU A 61 -90.76 -29.20 13.34
N LYS A 62 -90.53 -29.18 12.01
CA LYS A 62 -89.18 -28.97 11.44
C LYS A 62 -88.59 -27.62 11.84
N LEU A 63 -89.42 -26.58 11.95
CA LEU A 63 -89.00 -25.26 12.43
C LEU A 63 -88.64 -25.31 13.92
N ARG A 64 -89.39 -26.05 14.75
CA ARG A 64 -89.06 -26.26 16.17
C ARG A 64 -87.77 -27.05 16.33
N GLU A 65 -87.56 -28.13 15.58
CA GLU A 65 -86.28 -28.87 15.58
C GLU A 65 -85.11 -28.01 15.09
N GLN A 66 -85.32 -27.19 14.04
CA GLN A 66 -84.30 -26.23 13.60
C GLN A 66 -84.02 -25.15 14.65
N GLN A 67 -85.03 -24.69 15.38
CA GLN A 67 -84.84 -23.71 16.47
C GLN A 67 -84.10 -24.32 17.66
N GLU A 68 -84.41 -25.57 18.03
CA GLU A 68 -83.72 -26.29 19.11
C GLU A 68 -82.25 -26.55 18.74
N THR A 69 -82.00 -27.03 17.53
CA THR A 69 -80.62 -27.23 17.02
C THR A 69 -79.85 -25.92 16.86
N SER A 70 -80.51 -24.83 16.45
CA SER A 70 -79.92 -23.48 16.44
C SER A 70 -79.52 -23.04 17.85
N ARG A 71 -80.42 -23.20 18.84
CA ARG A 71 -80.12 -22.87 20.24
C ARG A 71 -78.96 -23.70 20.78
N GLN A 72 -78.90 -24.98 20.45
CA GLN A 72 -77.81 -25.86 20.86
C GLN A 72 -76.48 -25.45 20.21
N LYS A 73 -76.48 -25.12 18.92
CA LYS A 73 -75.31 -24.56 18.23
C LYS A 73 -74.88 -23.20 18.77
N ASP A 74 -75.82 -22.35 19.16
CA ASP A 74 -75.52 -21.05 19.79
C ASP A 74 -74.86 -21.25 21.16
N ALA A 75 -75.32 -22.23 21.96
CA ALA A 75 -74.69 -22.59 23.22
C ALA A 75 -73.27 -23.16 23.02
N GLU A 76 -73.07 -24.05 22.04
CA GLU A 76 -71.74 -24.56 21.67
C GLU A 76 -70.81 -23.44 21.18
N MET A 77 -71.34 -22.50 20.37
CA MET A 77 -70.59 -21.34 19.87
C MET A 77 -70.20 -20.39 21.01
N GLN A 78 -71.06 -20.18 22.00
CA GLN A 78 -70.71 -19.43 23.21
C GLN A 78 -69.63 -20.14 24.04
N GLY A 79 -69.72 -21.46 24.19
CA GLY A 79 -68.68 -22.27 24.85
C GLY A 79 -67.33 -22.20 24.12
N LEU A 80 -67.33 -22.25 22.79
CA LEU A 80 -66.15 -22.08 21.96
C LEU A 80 -65.57 -20.66 22.06
N LYS A 81 -66.42 -19.62 22.07
CA LYS A 81 -66.00 -18.24 22.28
C LYS A 81 -65.32 -18.04 23.64
N GLY A 82 -65.86 -18.65 24.70
CA GLY A 82 -65.25 -18.62 26.03
C GLY A 82 -63.85 -19.25 26.04
N ARG A 83 -63.68 -20.41 25.41
CA ARG A 83 -62.37 -21.06 25.25
C ARG A 83 -61.40 -20.24 24.39
N LEU A 84 -61.87 -19.65 23.30
CA LEU A 84 -61.05 -18.79 22.44
C LEU A 84 -60.56 -17.54 23.18
N LEU A 85 -61.40 -16.97 24.06
CA LEU A 85 -61.03 -15.83 24.90
C LEU A 85 -59.92 -16.20 25.91
N LEU A 86 -60.07 -17.36 26.57
CA LEU A 86 -59.05 -17.91 27.48
C LEU A 86 -57.72 -18.17 26.76
N MET A 87 -57.75 -18.84 25.60
CA MET A 87 -56.55 -19.05 24.78
C MET A 87 -55.93 -17.73 24.32
N SER A 88 -56.74 -16.72 23.99
CA SER A 88 -56.22 -15.40 23.62
C SER A 88 -55.51 -14.72 24.79
N GLN A 89 -56.04 -14.84 26.01
CA GLN A 89 -55.39 -14.32 27.22
C GLN A 89 -54.08 -15.05 27.50
N GLU A 90 -54.06 -16.38 27.42
CA GLU A 90 -52.85 -17.19 27.57
C GLU A 90 -51.79 -16.82 26.53
N LEU A 91 -52.17 -16.65 25.26
CA LEU A 91 -51.26 -16.19 24.20
C LEU A 91 -50.65 -14.82 24.51
N THR A 92 -51.46 -13.87 24.99
CA THR A 92 -50.92 -12.55 25.37
C THR A 92 -49.96 -12.62 26.56
N SER A 93 -50.23 -13.48 27.54
CA SER A 93 -49.32 -13.71 28.68
C SER A 93 -48.00 -14.33 28.22
N LEU A 94 -48.06 -15.37 27.40
CA LEU A 94 -46.87 -16.03 26.84
C LEU A 94 -46.06 -15.10 25.95
N GLN A 95 -46.71 -14.22 25.18
CA GLN A 95 -46.04 -13.18 24.41
C GLN A 95 -45.31 -12.18 25.30
N ALA A 96 -45.92 -11.75 26.41
CA ALA A 96 -45.27 -10.87 27.38
C ALA A 96 -44.04 -11.54 28.02
N GLU A 97 -44.16 -12.79 28.45
CA GLU A 97 -43.06 -13.56 29.04
C GLU A 97 -41.93 -13.80 28.03
N THR A 98 -42.26 -14.11 26.78
CA THR A 98 -41.27 -14.28 25.70
C THR A 98 -40.51 -12.97 25.43
N ASN A 99 -41.22 -11.83 25.42
CA ASN A 99 -40.59 -10.53 25.23
C ASN A 99 -39.67 -10.18 26.40
N GLU A 100 -40.09 -10.47 27.64
CA GLU A 100 -39.25 -10.27 28.82
C GLU A 100 -37.98 -11.13 28.73
N LEU A 101 -38.11 -12.42 28.42
CA LEU A 101 -36.96 -13.32 28.22
C LEU A 101 -36.02 -12.81 27.12
N ARG A 102 -36.55 -12.36 25.98
CA ARG A 102 -35.74 -11.78 24.89
C ARG A 102 -34.96 -10.55 25.36
N THR A 103 -35.58 -9.65 26.11
CA THR A 103 -34.87 -8.47 26.62
C THR A 103 -33.78 -8.84 27.63
N ARG A 104 -34.03 -9.84 28.49
CA ARG A 104 -33.02 -10.37 29.43
C ARG A 104 -31.84 -11.00 28.68
N THR A 105 -32.10 -11.80 27.65
CA THR A 105 -31.05 -12.41 26.82
C THR A 105 -30.24 -11.35 26.09
N ARG A 106 -30.89 -10.35 25.48
CA ARG A 106 -30.20 -9.23 24.81
C ARG A 106 -29.30 -8.45 25.76
N ARG A 107 -29.76 -8.15 26.99
CA ARG A 107 -28.93 -7.49 28.01
C ARG A 107 -27.72 -8.34 28.41
N ARG A 108 -27.88 -9.66 28.53
CA ARG A 108 -26.77 -10.57 28.82
C ARG A 108 -25.77 -10.62 27.66
N GLU A 109 -26.22 -10.65 26.41
CA GLU A 109 -25.35 -10.59 25.24
C GLU A 109 -24.60 -9.26 25.15
N GLU A 110 -25.26 -8.12 25.40
CA GLU A 110 -24.63 -6.81 25.42
C GLU A 110 -23.58 -6.69 26.53
N ALA A 111 -23.87 -7.20 27.74
CA ALA A 111 -22.90 -7.29 28.83
C ALA A 111 -21.71 -8.19 28.45
N MET A 112 -21.96 -9.38 27.89
CA MET A 112 -20.90 -10.29 27.46
C MET A 112 -20.03 -9.71 26.34
N ARG A 113 -20.62 -8.96 25.40
CA ARG A 113 -19.86 -8.25 24.35
C ARG A 113 -18.95 -7.17 24.96
N GLU A 114 -19.45 -6.44 25.95
CA GLU A 114 -18.65 -5.42 26.62
C GLU A 114 -17.52 -6.04 27.45
N ASP A 115 -17.78 -7.12 28.18
CA ASP A 115 -16.76 -7.88 28.89
C ASP A 115 -15.67 -8.41 27.93
N LEU A 116 -16.08 -8.93 26.76
CA LEU A 116 -15.15 -9.39 25.72
C LEU A 116 -14.31 -8.23 25.15
N ARG A 117 -14.91 -7.06 24.96
CA ARG A 117 -14.22 -5.84 24.48
C ARG A 117 -13.16 -5.41 25.48
N VAL A 118 -13.50 -5.32 26.77
CA VAL A 118 -12.56 -4.97 27.84
C VAL A 118 -11.44 -6.01 27.96
N ALA A 119 -11.76 -7.30 27.83
CA ALA A 119 -10.76 -8.36 27.84
C ALA A 119 -9.79 -8.24 26.66
N ASN A 120 -10.29 -7.98 25.45
CA ASN A 120 -9.44 -7.78 24.26
C ASN A 120 -8.51 -6.57 24.42
N GLU A 121 -9.01 -5.44 24.90
CA GLU A 121 -8.17 -4.26 25.16
C GLU A 121 -7.09 -4.51 26.22
N ALA A 122 -7.38 -5.35 27.22
CA ALA A 122 -6.40 -5.73 28.24
C ALA A 122 -5.34 -6.69 27.68
N ILE A 123 -5.72 -7.60 26.79
CA ILE A 123 -4.80 -8.49 26.08
C ILE A 123 -3.88 -7.67 25.17
N GLU A 124 -4.41 -6.75 24.37
CA GLU A 124 -3.61 -5.88 23.48
C GLU A 124 -2.59 -5.06 24.28
N ARG A 125 -3.01 -4.44 25.39
CA ARG A 125 -2.08 -3.72 26.28
C ARG A 125 -0.98 -4.63 26.85
N SER A 126 -1.33 -5.86 27.23
CA SER A 126 -0.37 -6.82 27.76
C SER A 126 0.63 -7.26 26.68
N ILE A 127 0.19 -7.41 25.43
CA ILE A 127 1.05 -7.72 24.29
C ILE A 127 2.03 -6.56 24.05
N ASP A 128 1.55 -5.32 24.04
CA ASP A 128 2.39 -4.12 23.88
C ASP A 128 3.46 -4.02 24.98
N ASP A 129 3.09 -4.26 26.24
CA ASP A 129 4.03 -4.26 27.36
C ASP A 129 5.09 -5.36 27.24
N ILE A 130 4.69 -6.58 26.83
CA ILE A 130 5.62 -7.69 26.58
C ILE A 130 6.57 -7.35 25.43
N GLU A 131 6.06 -6.82 24.32
CA GLU A 131 6.90 -6.38 23.20
C GLU A 131 7.91 -5.32 23.62
N LYS A 132 7.50 -4.35 24.44
CA LYS A 132 8.37 -3.30 24.95
C LYS A 132 9.49 -3.89 25.81
N VAL A 133 9.16 -4.74 26.78
CA VAL A 133 10.16 -5.39 27.64
C VAL A 133 11.13 -6.24 26.83
N MET A 134 10.65 -6.99 25.83
CA MET A 134 11.51 -7.77 24.95
C MET A 134 12.43 -6.88 24.11
N LYS A 135 11.94 -5.79 23.53
CA LYS A 135 12.75 -4.83 22.77
C LYS A 135 13.84 -4.19 23.64
N GLU A 136 13.50 -3.75 24.86
CA GLU A 136 14.46 -3.19 25.81
C GLU A 136 15.54 -4.20 26.22
N GLY A 137 15.14 -5.44 26.52
CA GLY A 137 16.06 -6.54 26.83
C GLY A 137 17.01 -6.85 25.67
N LEU A 138 16.48 -6.91 24.43
CA LEU A 138 17.27 -7.19 23.24
C LEU A 138 18.25 -6.05 22.93
N VAL A 139 17.84 -4.79 23.09
CA VAL A 139 18.73 -3.62 22.94
C VAL A 139 19.89 -3.68 23.93
N LYS A 140 19.63 -4.06 25.19
CA LYS A 140 20.68 -4.21 26.21
C LYS A 140 21.68 -5.30 25.85
N VAL A 141 21.21 -6.50 25.51
CA VAL A 141 22.06 -7.64 25.12
C VAL A 141 22.86 -7.32 23.85
N ALA A 142 22.23 -6.68 22.87
CA ALA A 142 22.92 -6.25 21.67
C ALA A 142 23.97 -5.18 21.97
N GLY A 143 23.69 -4.21 22.85
CA GLY A 143 24.67 -3.21 23.30
C GLY A 143 25.93 -3.85 23.92
N GLU A 144 25.75 -4.82 24.82
CA GLU A 144 26.84 -5.61 25.42
C GLU A 144 27.58 -6.47 24.38
N SER A 145 26.87 -6.98 23.38
CA SER A 145 27.45 -7.72 22.26
C SER A 145 28.30 -6.83 21.36
N VAL A 146 27.87 -5.59 21.11
CA VAL A 146 28.64 -4.59 20.34
C VAL A 146 29.93 -4.23 21.06
N THR A 147 29.91 -4.01 22.37
CA THR A 147 31.14 -3.72 23.14
C THR A 147 32.09 -4.91 23.13
N THR A 148 31.56 -6.13 23.23
CA THR A 148 32.34 -7.37 23.11
C THR A 148 32.94 -7.56 21.72
N ALA A 149 32.15 -7.34 20.66
CA ALA A 149 32.60 -7.39 19.27
C ALA A 149 33.75 -6.41 19.03
N ARG A 150 33.61 -5.19 19.59
CA ARG A 150 34.64 -4.15 19.54
C ARG A 150 35.96 -4.59 20.15
N GLY A 151 35.92 -5.22 21.32
CA GLY A 151 37.11 -5.73 21.99
C GLY A 151 37.80 -6.89 21.25
N ARG A 152 37.02 -7.68 20.50
CA ARG A 152 37.53 -8.87 19.78
C ARG A 152 37.91 -8.62 18.32
N GLY A 153 37.50 -7.51 17.71
CA GLY A 153 37.69 -7.34 16.26
C GLY A 153 36.69 -8.13 15.42
N ASP A 154 35.53 -8.48 15.97
CA ASP A 154 34.57 -9.42 15.39
C ASP A 154 33.55 -8.71 14.48
N VAL A 155 33.75 -8.88 13.18
CA VAL A 155 32.89 -8.30 12.12
C VAL A 155 31.53 -9.00 12.05
N GLN A 156 31.48 -10.31 12.27
CA GLN A 156 30.23 -11.07 12.15
C GLN A 156 29.27 -10.71 13.29
N LEU A 157 29.80 -10.60 14.51
CA LEU A 157 28.99 -10.25 15.67
C LEU A 157 28.38 -8.85 15.52
N ILE A 158 29.15 -7.85 15.07
CA ILE A 158 28.60 -6.49 14.90
C ILE A 158 27.53 -6.43 13.81
N LEU A 159 27.73 -7.12 12.68
CA LEU A 159 26.75 -7.17 11.61
C LEU A 159 25.47 -7.92 12.03
N SER A 160 25.61 -9.00 12.81
CA SER A 160 24.44 -9.72 13.35
C SER A 160 23.63 -8.84 14.32
N CYS A 161 24.28 -8.02 15.15
CA CYS A 161 23.59 -7.08 16.03
C CYS A 161 22.81 -6.03 15.22
N MET A 162 23.42 -5.47 14.17
CA MET A 162 22.76 -4.49 13.30
C MET A 162 21.58 -5.10 12.52
N ARG A 163 21.67 -6.37 12.10
CA ARG A 163 20.56 -7.08 11.44
C ARG A 163 19.40 -7.38 12.38
N SER A 164 19.68 -7.75 13.62
CA SER A 164 18.65 -8.07 14.62
C SER A 164 17.91 -6.83 15.11
N LEU A 165 18.56 -5.66 15.11
CA LEU A 165 17.98 -4.39 15.55
C LEU A 165 18.23 -3.25 14.55
N PRO A 166 17.66 -3.35 13.33
CA PRO A 166 17.97 -2.42 12.24
C PRO A 166 17.39 -1.02 12.49
N THR A 167 16.37 -0.89 13.35
CA THR A 167 15.75 0.39 13.73
C THR A 167 16.33 1.02 14.99
N CYS A 168 17.29 0.36 15.66
CA CYS A 168 17.92 0.91 16.86
C CYS A 168 19.06 1.86 16.52
N ALA A 169 18.84 3.17 16.69
CA ALA A 169 19.84 4.20 16.38
C ALA A 169 21.16 3.98 17.12
N HIS A 170 21.13 3.58 18.40
CA HIS A 170 22.34 3.34 19.18
C HIS A 170 23.23 2.25 18.57
N ILE A 171 22.62 1.13 18.16
CA ILE A 171 23.33 -0.01 17.55
C ILE A 171 23.80 0.37 16.14
N ALA A 172 22.96 1.08 15.37
CA ALA A 172 23.31 1.52 14.04
C ALA A 172 24.53 2.44 14.05
N HIS A 173 24.54 3.48 14.91
CA HIS A 173 25.70 4.37 15.10
C HIS A 173 26.93 3.59 15.56
N ALA A 174 26.79 2.77 16.60
CA ALA A 174 27.92 2.02 17.13
C ALA A 174 28.49 1.02 16.12
N GLY A 175 27.65 0.38 15.31
CA GLY A 175 28.03 -0.55 14.27
C GLY A 175 28.69 0.14 13.08
N VAL A 176 28.07 1.19 12.54
CA VAL A 176 28.61 1.98 11.43
C VAL A 176 29.99 2.56 11.78
N ASP A 177 30.14 3.17 12.96
CA ASP A 177 31.43 3.74 13.36
C ASP A 177 32.51 2.68 13.53
N TYR A 178 32.13 1.51 14.05
CA TYR A 178 33.08 0.42 14.21
C TYR A 178 33.47 -0.21 12.87
N LEU A 179 32.52 -0.43 11.97
CA LEU A 179 32.78 -0.92 10.61
C LEU A 179 33.65 0.07 9.83
N LYS A 180 33.40 1.38 9.96
CA LYS A 180 34.26 2.43 9.39
C LYS A 180 35.70 2.32 9.89
N PHE A 181 35.88 2.13 11.21
CA PHE A 181 37.21 1.93 11.80
C PHE A 181 37.89 0.66 11.29
N LEU A 182 37.15 -0.46 11.22
CA LEU A 182 37.70 -1.73 10.74
C LEU A 182 38.04 -1.67 9.24
N ALA A 183 37.22 -1.02 8.42
CA ALA A 183 37.43 -0.90 6.98
C ALA A 183 38.71 -0.13 6.61
N CYS A 184 39.27 0.67 7.53
CA CYS A 184 40.60 1.28 7.35
C CYS A 184 41.74 0.25 7.35
N LYS A 185 41.51 -0.99 7.82
CA LYS A 185 42.48 -2.08 7.83
C LYS A 185 42.19 -3.03 6.67
N GLU A 186 43.16 -3.23 5.78
CA GLU A 186 43.03 -4.06 4.57
C GLU A 186 42.54 -5.49 4.91
N GLU A 187 43.16 -6.13 5.90
CA GLU A 187 42.80 -7.47 6.40
C GLU A 187 41.33 -7.62 6.86
N LYS A 188 40.66 -6.50 7.21
CA LYS A 188 39.26 -6.49 7.67
C LYS A 188 38.27 -6.15 6.55
N ARG A 189 38.70 -5.52 5.44
CA ARG A 189 37.82 -5.16 4.31
C ARG A 189 37.13 -6.39 3.74
N ARG A 190 37.91 -7.42 3.42
CA ARG A 190 37.40 -8.71 2.94
C ARG A 190 36.40 -9.35 3.89
N LEU A 191 36.66 -9.31 5.20
CA LEU A 191 35.72 -9.85 6.20
C LEU A 191 34.41 -9.09 6.23
N ILE A 192 34.45 -7.76 6.08
CA ILE A 192 33.24 -6.91 5.99
C ILE A 192 32.44 -7.26 4.73
N LEU A 193 33.11 -7.37 3.58
CA LEU A 193 32.46 -7.73 2.31
C LEU A 193 31.85 -9.13 2.37
N ALA A 194 32.64 -10.14 2.78
CA ALA A 194 32.20 -11.53 2.87
C ALA A 194 31.04 -11.76 3.85
N ALA A 195 30.93 -10.90 4.86
CA ALA A 195 29.85 -10.96 5.83
C ALA A 195 28.58 -10.22 5.38
N GLY A 196 28.52 -9.67 4.16
CA GLY A 196 27.38 -8.87 3.67
C GLY A 196 27.32 -7.48 4.31
N GLY A 197 28.49 -6.90 4.60
CA GLY A 197 28.59 -5.61 5.29
C GLY A 197 28.05 -4.44 4.46
N LEU A 198 28.16 -4.48 3.13
CA LEU A 198 27.57 -3.45 2.27
C LEU A 198 26.04 -3.42 2.41
N ASP A 199 25.39 -4.58 2.52
CA ASP A 199 23.93 -4.67 2.64
C ASP A 199 23.42 -4.15 3.98
N VAL A 200 24.16 -4.45 5.05
CA VAL A 200 23.85 -3.91 6.38
C VAL A 200 24.04 -2.39 6.43
N LEU A 201 25.10 -1.87 5.79
CA LEU A 201 25.36 -0.43 5.71
C LEU A 201 24.32 0.28 4.84
N ALA A 202 23.92 -0.31 3.71
CA ALA A 202 22.84 0.20 2.85
C ALA A 202 21.50 0.21 3.61
N THR A 203 21.17 -0.87 4.31
CA THR A 203 19.97 -0.94 5.17
C THR A 203 19.97 0.17 6.22
N ALA A 204 21.12 0.42 6.86
CA ALA A 204 21.25 1.51 7.84
C ALA A 204 21.06 2.90 7.20
N ILE A 205 21.61 3.14 6.00
CA ILE A 205 21.38 4.38 5.24
C ILE A 205 19.89 4.57 4.94
N LYS A 206 19.20 3.52 4.50
CA LYS A 206 17.78 3.56 4.15
C LYS A 206 16.89 3.87 5.36
N ILE A 207 17.15 3.23 6.51
CA ILE A 207 16.35 3.41 7.73
C ILE A 207 16.63 4.78 8.37
N PHE A 208 17.90 5.17 8.45
CA PHE A 208 18.34 6.42 9.11
C PHE A 208 18.68 7.51 8.11
N TRP A 209 17.94 7.57 6.99
CA TRP A 209 18.16 8.56 5.93
C TRP A 209 18.13 10.02 6.42
N GLN A 210 17.31 10.29 7.44
CA GLN A 210 17.17 11.61 8.06
C GLN A 210 18.31 11.96 9.03
N ASP A 211 19.27 11.06 9.26
CA ASP A 211 20.48 11.31 10.06
C ASP A 211 21.71 11.47 9.13
N PRO A 212 22.09 12.71 8.77
CA PRO A 212 23.17 12.94 7.82
C PRO A 212 24.53 12.46 8.33
N MET A 213 24.72 12.36 9.65
CA MET A 213 25.99 11.91 10.23
C MET A 213 26.13 10.40 10.11
N LEU A 214 25.04 9.66 10.36
CA LEU A 214 25.02 8.21 10.16
C LEU A 214 25.17 7.87 8.68
N VAL A 215 24.39 8.51 7.79
CA VAL A 215 24.48 8.30 6.34
C VAL A 215 25.91 8.54 5.85
N ARG A 216 26.51 9.67 6.22
CA ARG A 216 27.90 9.98 5.85
C ARG A 216 28.88 8.91 6.35
N SER A 217 28.80 8.53 7.63
CA SER A 217 29.72 7.54 8.20
C SER A 217 29.54 6.16 7.57
N ALA A 218 28.31 5.76 7.26
CA ALA A 218 28.03 4.51 6.56
C ALA A 218 28.58 4.53 5.14
N CYS A 219 28.41 5.64 4.40
CA CYS A 219 28.97 5.81 3.07
C CYS A 219 30.50 5.72 3.07
N MET A 220 31.16 6.34 4.05
CA MET A 220 32.61 6.22 4.22
C MET A 220 33.04 4.79 4.55
N ALA A 221 32.30 4.08 5.41
CA ALA A 221 32.58 2.69 5.73
C ALA A 221 32.48 1.79 4.48
N MET A 222 31.45 1.98 3.66
CA MET A 222 31.27 1.26 2.40
C MET A 222 32.41 1.56 1.42
N ALA A 223 32.80 2.83 1.26
CA ALA A 223 33.89 3.22 0.38
C ALA A 223 35.21 2.55 0.80
N SER A 224 35.57 2.65 2.09
CA SER A 224 36.77 1.99 2.62
C SER A 224 36.72 0.48 2.50
N ALA A 225 35.56 -0.15 2.74
CA ALA A 225 35.42 -1.61 2.62
C ALA A 225 35.55 -2.09 1.17
N SER A 226 35.11 -1.29 0.20
CA SER A 226 35.16 -1.63 -1.23
C SER A 226 36.56 -1.53 -1.86
N GLN A 227 37.55 -0.94 -1.17
CA GLN A 227 38.95 -0.84 -1.63
C GLN A 227 39.75 -2.14 -1.39
N ASP A 228 39.10 -3.31 -1.41
CA ASP A 228 39.82 -4.58 -1.27
C ASP A 228 40.58 -4.90 -2.57
N GLU A 229 41.89 -4.65 -2.59
CA GLU A 229 42.74 -4.83 -3.78
C GLU A 229 43.13 -6.31 -4.02
N GLU A 230 43.13 -7.12 -2.96
CA GLU A 230 43.53 -8.53 -3.03
C GLU A 230 42.37 -9.47 -3.40
N GLY A 231 41.12 -9.03 -3.28
CA GLY A 231 39.94 -9.86 -3.42
C GLY A 231 39.16 -9.55 -4.69
N ASP A 232 38.76 -10.59 -5.40
CA ASP A 232 37.60 -10.49 -6.26
C ASP A 232 36.45 -9.96 -5.41
N ILE A 233 36.07 -8.70 -5.66
CA ILE A 233 34.97 -8.04 -4.97
C ILE A 233 33.75 -8.98 -5.03
N LEU A 234 32.99 -9.13 -3.95
CA LEU A 234 31.83 -10.02 -4.05
C LEU A 234 30.74 -9.41 -4.91
N ALA A 235 29.92 -10.26 -5.53
CA ALA A 235 28.73 -9.80 -6.22
C ALA A 235 27.87 -8.99 -5.23
N VAL A 236 27.57 -7.75 -5.59
CA VAL A 236 26.81 -6.84 -4.73
C VAL A 236 25.30 -7.13 -4.86
N ASP A 237 24.56 -6.98 -3.77
CA ASP A 237 23.10 -7.07 -3.80
C ASP A 237 22.50 -5.90 -4.61
N PRO A 238 21.58 -6.15 -5.55
CA PRO A 238 20.91 -5.09 -6.30
C PRO A 238 20.19 -4.04 -5.44
N GLU A 239 19.62 -4.42 -4.28
CA GLU A 239 18.97 -3.48 -3.35
C GLU A 239 19.99 -2.55 -2.67
N SER A 240 21.18 -3.08 -2.38
CA SER A 240 22.31 -2.28 -1.87
C SER A 240 22.74 -1.25 -2.91
N VAL A 241 22.85 -1.65 -4.18
CA VAL A 241 23.14 -0.71 -5.28
C VAL A 241 22.07 0.35 -5.41
N ALA A 242 20.78 -0.01 -5.40
CA ALA A 242 19.69 0.95 -5.46
C ALA A 242 19.81 2.04 -4.38
N THR A 243 20.13 1.64 -3.14
CA THR A 243 20.35 2.58 -2.04
C THR A 243 21.56 3.52 -2.28
N MET A 244 22.65 3.00 -2.86
CA MET A 244 23.82 3.82 -3.24
C MET A 244 23.45 4.86 -4.30
N LEU A 245 22.64 4.47 -5.30
CA LEU A 245 22.20 5.36 -6.39
C LEU A 245 21.25 6.44 -5.87
N GLU A 246 20.29 6.10 -5.01
CA GLU A 246 19.41 7.06 -4.34
C GLU A 246 20.23 8.07 -3.50
N THR A 247 21.28 7.60 -2.82
CA THR A 247 22.23 8.44 -2.06
C THR A 247 22.96 9.45 -2.95
N ILE A 248 23.35 9.05 -4.16
CA ILE A 248 23.99 9.95 -5.14
C ILE A 248 23.00 10.99 -5.66
N GLN A 249 21.78 10.56 -6.02
CA GLN A 249 20.73 11.43 -6.55
C GLN A 249 20.25 12.48 -5.54
N ALA A 250 20.31 12.17 -4.25
CA ALA A 250 20.00 13.13 -3.18
C ALA A 250 20.96 14.34 -3.13
N GLY A 251 22.12 14.26 -3.79
CA GLY A 251 23.04 15.40 -3.95
C GLY A 251 23.76 15.84 -2.67
N LEU A 252 23.79 15.00 -1.63
CA LEU A 252 24.55 15.29 -0.40
C LEU A 252 26.05 15.10 -0.66
N LYS A 253 26.79 16.20 -0.83
CA LYS A 253 28.25 16.20 -1.10
C LYS A 253 29.05 15.19 -0.24
N SER A 254 28.75 15.11 1.05
CA SER A 254 29.42 14.26 2.02
C SER A 254 29.18 12.76 1.82
N ALA A 255 28.10 12.38 1.13
CA ALA A 255 27.72 11.01 0.83
C ALA A 255 27.99 10.63 -0.64
N THR A 256 27.77 11.58 -1.58
CA THR A 256 27.98 11.36 -3.01
C THR A 256 29.42 10.95 -3.33
N ILE A 257 30.43 11.62 -2.76
CA ILE A 257 31.84 11.31 -3.04
C ILE A 257 32.19 9.85 -2.64
N PRO A 258 31.94 9.40 -1.39
CA PRO A 258 32.17 8.01 -1.04
C PRO A 258 31.36 7.01 -1.87
N MET A 259 30.11 7.34 -2.22
CA MET A 259 29.28 6.43 -3.04
C MET A 259 29.84 6.26 -4.46
N LEU A 260 30.36 7.33 -5.06
CA LEU A 260 31.05 7.22 -6.36
C LEU A 260 32.30 6.34 -6.28
N ASP A 261 33.03 6.40 -5.16
CA ASP A 261 34.17 5.50 -4.91
C ASP A 261 33.72 4.04 -4.78
N VAL A 262 32.63 3.78 -4.07
CA VAL A 262 32.04 2.44 -3.96
C VAL A 262 31.71 1.92 -5.35
N LEU A 263 30.96 2.67 -6.15
CA LEU A 263 30.55 2.22 -7.49
C LEU A 263 31.76 2.01 -8.41
N TRP A 264 32.76 2.89 -8.37
CA TRP A 264 34.01 2.70 -9.12
C TRP A 264 34.73 1.41 -8.71
N ASN A 265 34.86 1.14 -7.42
CA ASN A 265 35.51 -0.07 -6.94
C ASN A 265 34.71 -1.32 -7.33
N LEU A 266 33.40 -1.34 -7.07
CA LEU A 266 32.53 -2.47 -7.41
C LEU A 266 32.53 -2.77 -8.92
N SER A 267 32.67 -1.75 -9.76
CA SER A 267 32.74 -1.86 -11.23
C SER A 267 34.03 -2.52 -11.74
N ALA A 268 34.93 -2.97 -10.85
CA ALA A 268 36.05 -3.83 -11.23
C ALA A 268 35.59 -5.20 -11.76
N LEU A 269 34.38 -5.63 -11.40
CA LEU A 269 33.81 -6.91 -11.83
C LEU A 269 32.65 -6.73 -12.79
N ASP A 270 32.67 -7.49 -13.88
CA ASP A 270 31.68 -7.44 -14.96
C ASP A 270 30.25 -7.61 -14.45
N ARG A 271 30.03 -8.61 -13.60
CA ARG A 271 28.72 -8.85 -12.99
C ARG A 271 28.22 -7.65 -12.18
N ASN A 272 29.11 -6.96 -11.46
CA ASN A 272 28.72 -5.76 -10.72
C ASN A 272 28.48 -4.57 -11.66
N ARG A 273 29.22 -4.46 -12.78
CA ARG A 273 28.94 -3.46 -13.83
C ARG A 273 27.53 -3.64 -14.39
N GLU A 274 27.12 -4.88 -14.66
CA GLU A 274 25.77 -5.22 -15.11
C GLU A 274 24.71 -4.83 -14.07
N ILE A 275 24.86 -5.26 -12.82
CA ILE A 275 23.90 -4.92 -11.74
C ILE A 275 23.78 -3.39 -11.59
N ILE A 276 24.89 -2.65 -11.61
CA ILE A 276 24.88 -1.19 -11.51
C ILE A 276 24.19 -0.56 -12.72
N ALA A 277 24.46 -1.02 -13.93
CA ALA A 277 23.85 -0.49 -15.14
C ALA A 277 22.34 -0.77 -15.22
N GLU A 278 21.92 -1.99 -14.87
CA GLU A 278 20.52 -2.41 -14.79
C GLU A 278 19.72 -1.62 -13.75
N ALA A 279 20.35 -1.28 -12.62
CA ALA A 279 19.76 -0.41 -11.60
C ALA A 279 19.71 1.09 -12.02
N GLY A 280 20.15 1.43 -13.23
CA GLY A 280 20.15 2.81 -13.74
C GLY A 280 21.35 3.63 -13.27
N GLY A 281 22.46 2.99 -12.89
CA GLY A 281 23.62 3.64 -12.30
C GLY A 281 24.24 4.74 -13.15
N ILE A 282 24.31 4.57 -14.48
CA ILE A 282 24.81 5.60 -15.39
C ILE A 282 23.98 6.89 -15.26
N LYS A 283 22.64 6.77 -15.28
CA LYS A 283 21.73 7.91 -15.15
C LYS A 283 21.87 8.57 -13.78
N ALA A 284 21.86 7.78 -12.71
CA ALA A 284 21.97 8.28 -11.34
C ALA A 284 23.29 9.01 -11.07
N ILE A 285 24.42 8.47 -11.57
CA ILE A 285 25.73 9.15 -11.46
C ILE A 285 25.68 10.49 -12.20
N LEU A 286 25.19 10.53 -13.45
CA LEU A 286 25.07 11.78 -14.21
C LEU A 286 24.15 12.81 -13.51
N GLU A 287 23.04 12.38 -12.91
CA GLU A 287 22.15 13.25 -12.13
C GLU A 287 22.85 13.82 -10.89
N GLY A 288 23.56 12.98 -10.12
CA GLY A 288 24.37 13.44 -8.99
C GLY A 288 25.45 14.45 -9.40
N MET A 289 26.09 14.24 -10.56
CA MET A 289 27.04 15.18 -11.13
C MET A 289 26.39 16.50 -11.54
N ARG A 290 25.18 16.50 -12.10
CA ARG A 290 24.43 17.73 -12.42
C ARG A 290 24.06 18.49 -11.15
N HIS A 291 23.61 17.81 -10.10
CA HIS A 291 23.30 18.44 -8.82
C HIS A 291 24.52 19.10 -8.17
N LEU A 292 25.71 18.54 -8.39
CA LEU A 292 26.97 18.99 -7.79
C LEU A 292 27.98 19.46 -8.86
N GLN A 293 27.49 20.18 -9.87
CA GLN A 293 28.28 20.62 -11.04
C GLN A 293 29.54 21.46 -10.67
N GLU A 294 29.47 22.26 -9.61
CA GLU A 294 30.59 23.11 -9.15
C GLU A 294 31.63 22.33 -8.33
N ASN A 295 31.32 21.10 -7.91
CA ASN A 295 32.22 20.31 -7.09
C ASN A 295 33.14 19.47 -7.98
N ALA A 296 34.35 19.98 -8.23
CA ALA A 296 35.33 19.33 -9.09
C ALA A 296 35.65 17.88 -8.67
N THR A 297 35.66 17.56 -7.37
CA THR A 297 35.91 16.19 -6.87
C THR A 297 34.76 15.24 -7.25
N VAL A 298 33.51 15.70 -7.15
CA VAL A 298 32.35 14.92 -7.62
C VAL A 298 32.43 14.71 -9.12
N GLN A 299 32.83 15.75 -9.86
CA GLN A 299 32.97 15.64 -11.32
C GLN A 299 34.02 14.59 -11.73
N VAL A 300 35.20 14.63 -11.12
CA VAL A 300 36.29 13.68 -11.39
C VAL A 300 35.86 12.25 -11.05
N LYS A 301 35.37 12.01 -9.83
CA LYS A 301 34.97 10.66 -9.39
C LYS A 301 33.77 10.14 -10.17
N GLY A 302 32.84 11.03 -10.56
CA GLY A 302 31.70 10.68 -11.39
C GLY A 302 32.12 10.26 -12.80
N MET A 303 32.99 11.03 -13.46
CA MET A 303 33.55 10.67 -14.76
C MET A 303 34.32 9.35 -14.69
N GLN A 304 35.11 9.13 -13.63
CA GLN A 304 35.78 7.86 -13.37
C GLN A 304 34.76 6.73 -13.27
N ALA A 305 33.82 6.78 -12.33
CA ALA A 305 32.80 5.73 -12.14
C ALA A 305 32.08 5.37 -13.45
N VAL A 306 31.65 6.38 -14.21
CA VAL A 306 31.04 6.18 -15.54
C VAL A 306 32.01 5.52 -16.52
N ARG A 307 33.25 5.98 -16.61
CA ARG A 307 34.25 5.42 -17.53
C ARG A 307 34.46 3.94 -17.29
N ARG A 308 34.53 3.50 -16.03
CA ARG A 308 34.74 2.09 -15.71
C ARG A 308 33.53 1.23 -16.03
N LEU A 309 32.33 1.75 -15.83
CA LEU A 309 31.10 1.07 -16.24
C LEU A 309 31.10 0.84 -17.76
N ILE A 310 31.40 1.86 -18.56
CA ILE A 310 31.19 1.80 -20.02
C ILE A 310 32.37 1.27 -20.85
N ALA A 311 33.58 1.14 -20.27
CA ALA A 311 34.83 0.96 -21.01
C ALA A 311 34.78 -0.15 -22.08
N ASP A 312 34.19 -1.30 -21.75
CA ASP A 312 34.16 -2.49 -22.60
C ASP A 312 32.74 -2.91 -23.01
N SER A 313 31.74 -2.05 -22.81
CA SER A 313 30.34 -2.38 -23.10
C SER A 313 29.70 -1.35 -24.01
N ARG A 314 29.43 -1.75 -25.27
CA ARG A 314 28.76 -0.89 -26.25
C ARG A 314 27.34 -0.50 -25.81
N ASP A 315 26.63 -1.40 -25.15
CA ASP A 315 25.27 -1.13 -24.66
C ASP A 315 25.28 -0.03 -23.59
N PHE A 316 26.27 -0.06 -22.69
CA PHE A 316 26.43 0.97 -21.67
C PHE A 316 26.91 2.30 -22.26
N GLN A 317 27.72 2.28 -23.32
CA GLN A 317 28.08 3.49 -24.08
C GLN A 317 26.85 4.11 -24.75
N ILE A 318 25.97 3.30 -25.35
CA ILE A 318 24.69 3.76 -25.91
C ILE A 318 23.80 4.34 -24.81
N GLN A 319 23.72 3.68 -23.65
CA GLN A 319 22.96 4.16 -22.50
C GLN A 319 23.50 5.51 -21.99
N LEU A 320 24.81 5.74 -21.99
CA LEU A 320 25.41 7.03 -21.63
C LEU A 320 24.93 8.15 -22.53
N VAL A 321 24.97 7.95 -23.86
CA VAL A 321 24.50 8.93 -24.84
C VAL A 321 22.99 9.16 -24.69
N ALA A 322 22.20 8.09 -24.52
CA ALA A 322 20.76 8.19 -24.29
C ALA A 322 20.40 8.98 -23.01
N CYS A 323 21.26 8.92 -21.99
CA CYS A 323 21.11 9.68 -20.74
C CYS A 323 21.64 11.12 -20.83
N LYS A 324 21.98 11.62 -22.03
CA LYS A 324 22.63 12.93 -22.24
C LYS A 324 23.91 13.08 -21.41
N GLY A 325 24.74 12.04 -21.39
CA GLY A 325 26.03 12.06 -20.70
C GLY A 325 27.04 12.99 -21.37
N ASP A 326 26.94 13.16 -22.69
CA ASP A 326 27.72 14.10 -23.49
C ASP A 326 27.54 15.55 -23.01
N ASP A 327 26.35 15.95 -22.56
CA ASP A 327 26.11 17.26 -21.94
C ASP A 327 26.97 17.49 -20.70
N VAL A 328 27.06 16.49 -19.82
CA VAL A 328 27.84 16.59 -18.58
C VAL A 328 29.33 16.63 -18.89
N ILE A 329 29.77 15.83 -19.87
CA ILE A 329 31.17 15.82 -20.33
C ILE A 329 31.55 17.19 -20.91
N ILE A 330 30.74 17.75 -21.81
CA ILE A 330 30.95 19.09 -22.40
C ILE A 330 30.95 20.17 -21.32
N GLN A 331 30.00 20.13 -20.39
CA GLN A 331 29.93 21.07 -19.28
C GLN A 331 31.23 21.06 -18.47
N ASN A 332 31.80 19.88 -18.21
CA ASN A 332 33.08 19.75 -17.50
C ASN A 332 34.25 20.35 -18.27
N LEU A 333 34.32 20.14 -19.60
CA LEU A 333 35.35 20.75 -20.45
C LEU A 333 35.29 22.28 -20.43
N VAL A 334 34.08 22.86 -20.36
CA VAL A 334 33.86 24.32 -20.44
C VAL A 334 34.02 24.99 -19.09
N SER A 335 33.50 24.40 -18.00
CA SER A 335 33.44 25.02 -16.68
C SER A 335 34.69 24.79 -15.83
N HIS A 336 35.43 23.70 -16.05
CA HIS A 336 36.57 23.29 -15.21
C HIS A 336 37.89 23.28 -15.98
N ARG A 337 38.15 24.35 -16.76
CA ARG A 337 39.28 24.45 -17.71
C ARG A 337 40.68 24.33 -17.07
N SER A 338 40.80 24.55 -15.76
CA SER A 338 42.06 24.44 -15.01
C SER A 338 42.22 23.10 -14.29
N ASN A 339 41.21 22.23 -14.28
CA ASN A 339 41.28 20.93 -13.61
C ASN A 339 41.72 19.85 -14.60
N GLU A 340 43.03 19.68 -14.73
CA GLU A 340 43.64 18.74 -15.69
C GLU A 340 43.10 17.32 -15.57
N SER A 341 42.92 16.82 -14.33
CA SER A 341 42.41 15.47 -14.09
C SER A 341 40.99 15.31 -14.62
N LEU A 342 40.15 16.32 -14.45
CA LEU A 342 38.78 16.30 -14.96
C LEU A 342 38.74 16.39 -16.49
N LEU A 343 39.60 17.24 -17.08
CA LEU A 343 39.70 17.35 -18.53
C LEU A 343 40.16 16.02 -19.16
N GLU A 344 41.13 15.35 -18.55
CA GLU A 344 41.63 14.04 -18.99
C GLU A 344 40.53 12.98 -18.96
N GLU A 345 39.80 12.85 -17.85
CA GLU A 345 38.68 11.91 -17.72
C GLU A 345 37.54 12.24 -18.70
N SER A 346 37.24 13.52 -18.90
CA SER A 346 36.21 13.99 -19.84
C SER A 346 36.57 13.65 -21.29
N CYS A 347 37.81 13.93 -21.71
CA CYS A 347 38.28 13.61 -23.06
C CYS A 347 38.36 12.09 -23.29
N SER A 348 38.76 11.33 -22.26
CA SER A 348 38.78 9.87 -22.29
C SER A 348 37.39 9.30 -22.55
N LEU A 349 36.37 9.80 -21.84
CA LEU A 349 34.98 9.41 -22.06
C LEU A 349 34.47 9.77 -23.46
N LEU A 350 34.77 10.97 -23.96
CA LEU A 350 34.43 11.35 -25.35
C LEU A 350 35.00 10.34 -26.35
N ARG A 351 36.27 9.96 -26.19
CA ARG A 351 36.91 8.97 -27.05
C ARG A 351 36.20 7.61 -26.99
N ILE A 352 35.77 7.17 -25.81
CA ILE A 352 35.05 5.89 -25.66
C ILE A 352 33.71 5.92 -26.39
N ILE A 353 32.94 7.00 -26.26
CA ILE A 353 31.62 7.10 -26.92
C ILE A 353 31.68 7.60 -28.36
N ALA A 354 32.87 7.84 -28.91
CA ALA A 354 33.03 8.42 -30.25
C ALA A 354 32.40 7.59 -31.38
N TRP A 355 32.25 6.28 -31.15
CA TRP A 355 31.66 5.33 -32.10
C TRP A 355 30.16 5.09 -31.87
N VAL A 356 29.57 5.79 -30.91
CA VAL A 356 28.13 5.79 -30.67
C VAL A 356 27.52 6.93 -31.46
N PRO A 357 26.51 6.67 -32.32
CA PRO A 357 25.80 7.73 -33.03
C PRO A 357 25.24 8.76 -32.04
N ASN A 358 25.57 10.03 -32.26
CA ASN A 358 25.06 11.14 -31.47
C ASN A 358 24.72 12.31 -32.40
N ASP A 359 23.48 12.76 -32.39
CA ASP A 359 23.00 13.89 -33.20
C ASP A 359 23.76 15.20 -32.91
N ARG A 360 24.44 15.28 -31.77
CA ARG A 360 25.20 16.46 -31.32
C ARG A 360 26.70 16.36 -31.61
N SER A 361 27.12 15.36 -32.37
CA SER A 361 28.55 15.12 -32.68
C SER A 361 29.25 16.37 -33.25
N GLU A 362 28.61 17.12 -34.15
CA GLU A 362 29.17 18.36 -34.72
C GLU A 362 29.44 19.43 -33.64
N MET A 363 28.49 19.63 -32.72
CA MET A 363 28.64 20.57 -31.61
C MET A 363 29.76 20.13 -30.67
N VAL A 364 29.83 18.83 -30.32
CA VAL A 364 30.88 18.27 -29.46
C VAL A 364 32.25 18.47 -30.09
N ILE A 365 32.40 18.20 -31.40
CA ILE A 365 33.64 18.43 -32.16
C ILE A 365 34.07 19.90 -32.06
N SER A 366 33.14 20.84 -32.30
CA SER A 366 33.44 22.27 -32.22
C SER A 366 33.94 22.69 -30.84
N VAL A 367 33.34 22.14 -29.77
CA VAL A 367 33.78 22.41 -28.39
C VAL A 367 35.17 21.84 -28.17
N VAL A 368 35.42 20.58 -28.53
CA VAL A 368 36.74 19.94 -28.35
C VAL A 368 37.84 20.70 -29.09
N ILE A 369 37.60 21.12 -30.34
CA ILE A 369 38.58 21.93 -31.10
C ILE A 369 38.80 23.29 -30.42
N GLY A 370 37.75 23.95 -29.95
CA GLY A 370 37.85 25.22 -29.22
C GLY A 370 38.69 25.07 -27.95
N CYS A 371 38.38 24.05 -27.14
CA CYS A 371 39.13 23.70 -25.95
C CYS A 371 40.60 23.40 -26.27
N MET A 372 40.89 22.57 -27.28
CA MET A 372 42.27 22.28 -27.70
C MET A 372 43.05 23.53 -28.13
N ARG A 373 42.38 24.51 -28.75
CA ARG A 373 42.98 25.80 -29.15
C ARG A 373 43.31 26.69 -27.94
N GLU A 374 42.49 26.66 -26.92
CA GLU A 374 42.75 27.40 -25.68
C GLU A 374 43.81 26.71 -24.82
N TRP A 375 43.84 25.37 -24.85
CA TRP A 375 44.75 24.53 -24.08
C TRP A 375 46.10 24.31 -24.75
N LEU A 376 46.51 25.16 -25.70
CA LEU A 376 47.78 25.00 -26.42
C LEU A 376 49.02 24.94 -25.50
N TRP A 377 48.89 25.35 -24.22
CA TRP A 377 49.92 25.25 -23.18
C TRP A 377 49.83 23.98 -22.30
N LEU A 378 48.78 23.17 -22.39
CA LEU A 378 48.63 21.94 -21.60
C LEU A 378 49.54 20.85 -22.20
N SER A 379 50.74 20.74 -21.63
CA SER A 379 51.78 19.77 -21.98
C SER A 379 51.45 18.31 -21.62
N ARG A 380 50.16 17.93 -21.53
CA ARG A 380 49.76 16.54 -21.23
C ARG A 380 49.48 15.76 -22.52
N PRO A 381 50.33 14.79 -22.89
CA PRO A 381 50.11 13.97 -24.08
C PRO A 381 48.82 13.15 -24.02
N SER A 382 48.34 12.80 -22.82
CA SER A 382 47.12 11.99 -22.65
C SER A 382 45.86 12.73 -23.11
N ILE A 383 45.67 13.98 -22.70
CA ILE A 383 44.52 14.80 -23.13
C ILE A 383 44.52 14.96 -24.65
N GLN A 384 45.67 15.27 -25.24
CA GLN A 384 45.81 15.39 -26.70
C GLN A 384 45.48 14.07 -27.40
N LEU A 385 46.00 12.94 -26.90
CA LEU A 385 45.70 11.61 -27.43
C LEU A 385 44.21 11.28 -27.39
N HIS A 386 43.52 11.62 -26.29
CA HIS A 386 42.09 11.41 -26.16
C HIS A 386 41.28 12.28 -27.13
N CYS A 387 41.59 13.57 -27.22
CA CYS A 387 40.92 14.49 -28.14
C CYS A 387 41.14 14.08 -29.61
N CYS A 388 42.38 13.82 -30.02
CA CYS A 388 42.68 13.38 -31.38
C CYS A 388 42.01 12.04 -31.70
N GLY A 389 41.97 11.10 -30.75
CA GLY A 389 41.26 9.83 -30.90
C GLY A 389 39.75 10.02 -31.07
N PHE A 390 39.14 10.93 -30.30
CA PHE A 390 37.74 11.30 -30.46
C PHE A 390 37.47 11.92 -31.83
N LEU A 391 38.26 12.92 -32.25
CA LEU A 391 38.09 13.61 -33.53
C LEU A 391 38.25 12.66 -34.72
N HIS A 392 39.24 11.76 -34.69
CA HIS A 392 39.43 10.75 -35.72
C HIS A 392 38.23 9.81 -35.84
N ALA A 393 37.71 9.31 -34.71
CA ALA A 393 36.53 8.46 -34.70
C ALA A 393 35.29 9.21 -35.21
N ALA A 394 35.06 10.44 -34.73
CA ALA A 394 33.92 11.25 -35.15
C ALA A 394 33.97 11.63 -36.65
N ALA A 395 35.17 11.84 -37.20
CA ALA A 395 35.39 12.07 -38.64
C ALA A 395 34.96 10.90 -39.53
N SER A 396 34.94 9.68 -39.00
CA SER A 396 34.50 8.50 -39.74
C SER A 396 32.97 8.49 -39.98
N PHE A 397 32.19 9.26 -39.22
CA PHE A 397 30.73 9.32 -39.32
C PHE A 397 30.20 10.53 -40.08
N LEU A 398 30.98 11.61 -40.15
CA LEU A 398 30.55 12.87 -40.73
C LEU A 398 31.14 13.04 -42.13
N LYS A 399 30.27 13.04 -43.16
CA LYS A 399 30.66 13.21 -44.56
C LYS A 399 31.37 14.55 -44.86
N ASN A 400 31.28 15.52 -43.96
CA ASN A 400 31.75 16.90 -44.14
C ASN A 400 32.50 17.45 -42.90
N ILE A 401 33.38 16.67 -42.27
CA ILE A 401 34.39 17.34 -41.43
C ILE A 401 35.35 18.04 -42.39
N PRO A 402 35.50 19.38 -42.35
CA PRO A 402 36.59 20.02 -43.06
C PRO A 402 37.86 19.32 -42.60
N ILE A 403 38.62 18.74 -43.53
CA ILE A 403 39.98 18.25 -43.29
C ILE A 403 40.81 19.47 -42.88
N ILE A 404 40.63 19.91 -41.65
CA ILE A 404 41.27 21.06 -41.04
C ILE A 404 41.59 20.56 -39.64
N VAL A 405 42.88 20.42 -39.40
CA VAL A 405 43.52 19.91 -38.19
C VAL A 405 43.71 18.38 -38.17
N LEU A 406 44.60 17.90 -39.05
CA LEU A 406 45.67 17.00 -38.62
C LEU A 406 46.95 17.84 -38.56
#